data_AF-A0A940VCP8-F1
#
_entry.id   AF-A0A940VCP8-F1
#
_cell.length_a   1.000
_cell.length_b   1.000
_cell.length_c   1.000
_cell.angle_alpha   90.00
_cell.angle_beta   90.00
_cell.angle_gamma   90.00
#
_symmetry.space_group_name_H-M   'P 1'
#
loop_
_entity.id
_entity.type
_entity.pdbx_description
1 polymer ?
#
loop_
_entity_poly.entity_id
_entity_poly.type
_entity_poly.pdbx_seq_one_letter_code
_entity_poly.pdbx_strand_id
1 'polypeptide(L)'
;MDGRCRIHAGFVAPGAVHPPWRSAAIALVFISHAHRDESLAEGLARLLGDALGLAPSDFFLSSQEGRGVAPAASILTTVVEQLKDAPALLVLLTPAAAASPWVWLEAGNRLGCADKTGPCFIVPSERHVSLLAPVAGQRALRLDNEGELLELVRAVGKSLRQAPREVLDYRPALDGLVQSSAKVYSVAGEKRARLVSWVKRSAFGLILVTVGLTLTVYGGSLVRHASSNAAAKQTLYEYGVNLPGGDLKKLVMDGGPEECETACNAEAQCQAFTWVQPWVQDLKAVCWLKKSPVPARQQSPHTVSGFKKLPVNE
;
A
#
# COMPACT_ATOMS: atom_id res chain seq x y z
N MET A 1 -29.00 -11.14 -34.63
CA MET A 1 -29.48 -9.79 -34.98
C MET A 1 -29.28 -8.93 -33.73
N ASP A 2 -28.03 -8.64 -33.38
CA ASP A 2 -27.22 -7.48 -33.78
C ASP A 2 -27.46 -6.28 -32.84
N GLY A 3 -26.92 -6.39 -31.62
CA GLY A 3 -26.99 -5.38 -30.56
C GLY A 3 -25.81 -4.40 -30.61
N ARG A 4 -25.67 -3.68 -31.72
CA ARG A 4 -24.66 -2.61 -31.86
C ARG A 4 -25.14 -1.34 -31.17
N CYS A 5 -24.45 -0.96 -30.09
CA CYS A 5 -24.59 0.35 -29.47
C CYS A 5 -24.08 1.43 -30.44
N ARG A 6 -24.98 2.27 -30.95
CA ARG A 6 -24.65 3.39 -31.84
C ARG A 6 -23.91 4.46 -31.05
N ILE A 7 -22.65 4.70 -31.40
CA ILE A 7 -21.91 5.89 -30.95
C ILE A 7 -22.28 7.02 -31.90
N HIS A 8 -23.10 7.97 -31.45
CA HIS A 8 -23.33 9.21 -32.18
C HIS A 8 -22.03 10.03 -32.19
N ALA A 9 -21.42 10.17 -33.37
CA ALA A 9 -20.31 11.09 -33.60
C ALA A 9 -20.84 12.53 -33.55
N GLY A 10 -20.77 13.16 -32.38
CA GLY A 10 -21.05 14.58 -32.19
C GLY A 10 -19.79 15.41 -32.40
N PHE A 11 -19.87 16.39 -33.31
CA PHE A 11 -18.85 17.38 -33.58
C PHE A 11 -18.60 18.27 -32.34
N VAL A 12 -17.35 18.42 -31.92
CA VAL A 12 -16.96 19.24 -30.75
C VAL A 12 -16.76 20.69 -31.19
N ALA A 13 -17.56 21.60 -30.67
CA ALA A 13 -17.33 23.04 -30.83
C ALA A 13 -16.19 23.50 -29.90
N PRO A 14 -15.26 24.36 -30.38
CA PRO A 14 -14.19 24.89 -29.55
C PRO A 14 -14.76 25.89 -28.53
N GLY A 15 -14.62 25.58 -27.23
CA GLY A 15 -15.02 26.47 -26.12
C GLY A 15 -15.87 25.82 -25.02
N ALA A 16 -16.31 24.57 -25.17
CA ALA A 16 -17.03 23.88 -24.10
C ALA A 16 -16.06 23.42 -23.00
N VAL A 17 -16.23 23.93 -21.77
CA VAL A 17 -15.38 23.59 -20.61
C VAL A 17 -15.58 22.14 -20.16
N HIS A 18 -16.63 21.44 -20.60
CA HIS A 18 -16.93 20.07 -20.17
C HIS A 18 -17.64 19.25 -21.27
N PRO A 19 -17.17 18.02 -21.61
CA PRO A 19 -17.91 17.13 -22.52
C PRO A 19 -19.24 16.64 -21.92
N PRO A 20 -20.25 16.34 -22.76
CA PRO A 20 -21.65 16.14 -22.38
C PRO A 20 -21.96 14.83 -21.62
N TRP A 21 -20.96 14.00 -21.31
CA TRP A 21 -21.11 12.78 -20.48
C TRP A 21 -20.74 12.99 -19.00
N ARG A 22 -20.32 14.20 -18.61
CA ARG A 22 -19.85 14.50 -17.25
C ARG A 22 -21.01 14.54 -16.23
N SER A 23 -21.18 13.48 -15.46
CA SER A 23 -21.80 13.53 -14.13
C SER A 23 -20.76 14.07 -13.14
N ALA A 24 -21.09 15.11 -12.37
CA ALA A 24 -20.16 15.93 -11.58
C ALA A 24 -19.42 15.24 -10.39
N ALA A 25 -19.41 13.91 -10.29
CA ALA A 25 -19.01 13.20 -9.05
C ALA A 25 -17.94 12.11 -9.22
N ILE A 26 -17.39 11.89 -10.42
CA ILE A 26 -16.46 10.76 -10.67
C ILE A 26 -15.09 11.30 -11.06
N ALA A 27 -14.06 10.93 -10.29
CA ALA A 27 -12.67 11.22 -10.63
C ALA A 27 -12.29 10.51 -11.94
N LEU A 28 -11.60 11.23 -12.82
CA LEU A 28 -11.16 10.74 -14.12
C LEU A 28 -9.82 9.99 -14.04
N VAL A 29 -8.97 10.39 -13.09
CA VAL A 29 -7.66 9.78 -12.86
C VAL A 29 -7.53 9.40 -11.39
N PHE A 30 -7.35 8.11 -11.15
CA PHE A 30 -7.03 7.58 -9.84
C PHE A 30 -5.51 7.45 -9.71
N ILE A 31 -4.91 8.06 -8.69
CA ILE A 31 -3.48 7.97 -8.38
C ILE A 31 -3.33 7.19 -7.06
N SER A 32 -2.94 5.94 -7.20
CA SER A 32 -2.60 5.04 -6.09
C SER A 32 -1.19 5.34 -5.60
N HIS A 33 -1.04 5.71 -4.33
CA HIS A 33 0.26 6.04 -3.73
C HIS A 33 0.27 5.88 -2.20
N ALA A 34 1.44 5.81 -1.58
CA ALA A 34 1.54 5.90 -0.12
C ALA A 34 1.45 7.36 0.37
N HIS A 35 1.00 7.56 1.60
CA HIS A 35 0.93 8.90 2.23
C HIS A 35 2.27 9.65 2.16
N ARG A 36 3.41 8.95 2.25
CA ARG A 36 4.74 9.58 2.17
C ARG A 36 5.09 10.15 0.80
N ASP A 37 4.36 9.75 -0.24
CA ASP A 37 4.58 10.13 -1.63
C ASP A 37 3.59 11.19 -2.13
N GLU A 38 2.84 11.82 -1.21
CA GLU A 38 1.82 12.84 -1.52
C GLU A 38 2.35 13.93 -2.46
N SER A 39 3.55 14.47 -2.21
CA SER A 39 4.12 15.52 -3.05
C SER A 39 4.41 15.08 -4.50
N LEU A 40 4.76 13.82 -4.71
CA LEU A 40 4.97 13.26 -6.06
C LEU A 40 3.65 12.94 -6.75
N ALA A 41 2.66 12.47 -5.99
CA ALA A 41 1.33 12.22 -6.49
C ALA A 41 0.62 13.53 -6.90
N GLU A 42 0.75 14.60 -6.10
CA GLU A 42 0.32 15.94 -6.45
C GLU A 42 1.06 16.48 -7.68
N GLY A 43 2.37 16.23 -7.80
CA GLY A 43 3.14 16.59 -8.98
C GLY A 43 2.66 15.89 -10.25
N LEU A 44 2.30 14.60 -10.17
CA LEU A 44 1.67 13.85 -11.26
C LEU A 44 0.30 14.43 -11.62
N ALA A 45 -0.55 14.71 -10.62
CA ALA A 45 -1.86 15.31 -10.84
C ALA A 45 -1.73 16.67 -11.53
N ARG A 46 -0.78 17.51 -11.10
CA ARG A 46 -0.52 18.81 -11.73
C ARG A 46 -0.04 18.68 -13.17
N LEU A 47 0.92 17.80 -13.44
CA LEU A 47 1.41 17.53 -14.80
C LEU A 47 0.25 17.13 -15.73
N LEU A 48 -0.61 16.21 -15.29
CA LEU A 48 -1.74 15.74 -16.09
C LEU A 48 -2.84 16.81 -16.19
N GLY A 49 -3.06 17.60 -15.14
CA GLY A 49 -3.97 18.74 -15.12
C GLY A 49 -3.59 19.77 -16.18
N ASP A 50 -2.31 20.17 -16.21
CA ASP A 50 -1.80 21.15 -17.16
C ASP A 50 -1.80 20.58 -18.59
N ALA A 51 -1.40 19.32 -18.76
CA ALA A 51 -1.27 18.68 -20.08
C ALA A 51 -2.61 18.27 -20.72
N LEU A 52 -3.59 17.88 -19.90
CA LEU A 52 -4.89 17.37 -20.34
C LEU A 52 -6.05 18.28 -19.92
N GLY A 53 -5.79 19.49 -19.43
CA GLY A 53 -6.84 20.44 -19.03
C GLY A 53 -7.81 19.88 -17.98
N LEU A 54 -7.30 19.12 -17.02
CA LEU A 54 -8.10 18.51 -15.96
C LEU A 54 -8.15 19.41 -14.72
N ALA A 55 -9.30 19.44 -14.05
CA ALA A 55 -9.48 20.16 -12.80
C ALA A 55 -9.00 19.31 -11.61
N PRO A 56 -8.70 19.90 -10.43
CA PRO A 56 -8.34 19.14 -9.23
C PRO A 56 -9.38 18.07 -8.84
N SER A 57 -10.67 18.33 -9.09
CA SER A 57 -11.77 17.38 -8.85
C SER A 57 -11.78 16.18 -9.78
N ASP A 58 -11.05 16.23 -10.91
CA ASP A 58 -10.90 15.13 -11.84
C ASP A 58 -9.89 14.08 -11.32
N PHE A 59 -9.23 14.32 -10.17
CA PHE A 59 -8.26 13.42 -9.57
C PHE A 59 -8.75 12.82 -8.25
N PHE A 60 -8.44 11.54 -8.04
CA PHE A 60 -8.52 10.90 -6.74
C PHE A 60 -7.11 10.44 -6.32
N LEU A 61 -6.68 10.85 -5.13
CA LEU A 61 -5.36 10.55 -4.55
C LEU A 61 -5.55 9.65 -3.33
N SER A 62 -4.98 8.45 -3.33
CA SER A 62 -5.25 7.47 -2.27
C SER A 62 -4.55 7.72 -0.92
N SER A 63 -3.82 8.83 -0.74
CA SER A 63 -3.27 9.22 0.59
C SER A 63 -4.30 9.50 1.67
N GLN A 64 -5.58 9.62 1.32
CA GLN A 64 -6.62 10.01 2.27
C GLN A 64 -7.22 8.79 2.96
N GLU A 65 -6.52 8.27 3.96
CA GLU A 65 -7.17 7.43 4.97
C GLU A 65 -8.28 8.26 5.66
N GLY A 66 -9.55 7.98 5.33
CA GLY A 66 -10.69 8.39 6.16
C GLY A 66 -11.39 9.72 5.87
N ARG A 67 -11.21 10.38 4.72
CA ARG A 67 -12.11 11.49 4.34
C ARG A 67 -13.44 10.96 3.78
N GLY A 68 -14.54 11.30 4.47
CA GLY A 68 -15.90 11.27 3.90
C GLY A 68 -16.66 9.95 4.03
N VAL A 69 -16.15 8.98 4.78
CA VAL A 69 -16.89 7.74 5.04
C VAL A 69 -17.92 8.00 6.12
N ALA A 70 -19.21 7.92 5.76
CA ALA A 70 -20.30 7.97 6.72
C ALA A 70 -20.05 6.93 7.83
N PRO A 71 -20.39 7.22 9.10
CA PRO A 71 -20.29 6.22 10.16
C PRO A 71 -21.02 4.93 9.71
N ALA A 72 -20.29 3.80 9.70
CA ALA A 72 -20.70 2.47 9.22
C ALA A 72 -20.52 2.11 7.72
N ALA A 73 -20.01 2.99 6.86
CA ALA A 73 -19.59 2.59 5.50
C ALA A 73 -18.17 1.99 5.50
N SER A 74 -17.92 0.99 4.65
CA SER A 74 -16.58 0.41 4.51
C SER A 74 -15.72 1.28 3.60
N ILE A 75 -14.59 1.78 4.12
CA ILE A 75 -13.61 2.56 3.33
C ILE A 75 -13.19 1.78 2.08
N LEU A 76 -13.06 0.46 2.20
CA LEU A 76 -12.75 -0.46 1.10
C LEU A 76 -13.80 -0.41 -0.01
N THR A 77 -15.10 -0.43 0.32
CA THR A 77 -16.15 -0.42 -0.71
C THR A 77 -16.18 0.90 -1.47
N THR A 78 -16.04 2.03 -0.77
CA THR A 78 -16.03 3.36 -1.41
C THR A 78 -14.84 3.53 -2.35
N VAL A 79 -13.65 3.10 -1.93
CA VAL A 79 -12.44 3.23 -2.77
C VAL A 79 -12.50 2.29 -3.98
N VAL A 80 -12.95 1.04 -3.78
CA VAL A 80 -13.10 0.09 -4.88
C VAL A 80 -14.15 0.55 -5.90
N GLU A 81 -15.24 1.18 -5.45
CA GLU A 81 -16.25 1.77 -6.34
C GLU A 81 -15.68 2.92 -7.16
N GLN A 82 -15.02 3.88 -6.52
CA GLN A 82 -14.40 5.00 -7.23
C GLN A 82 -13.32 4.54 -8.22
N LEU A 83 -12.55 3.51 -7.85
CA LEU A 83 -11.52 2.94 -8.70
C LEU A 83 -12.08 2.26 -9.96
N LYS A 84 -13.27 1.64 -9.88
CA LYS A 84 -13.94 0.97 -11.02
C LYS A 84 -14.37 1.96 -12.10
N ASP A 85 -14.80 3.14 -11.69
CA ASP A 85 -15.34 4.14 -12.61
C ASP A 85 -14.26 5.04 -13.21
N ALA A 86 -13.12 5.20 -12.55
CA ALA A 86 -12.01 6.00 -13.07
C ALA A 86 -11.48 5.43 -14.41
N PRO A 87 -11.46 6.20 -15.51
CA PRO A 87 -10.87 5.76 -16.77
C PRO A 87 -9.38 5.36 -16.67
N ALA A 88 -8.58 6.09 -15.88
CA ALA A 88 -7.15 5.84 -15.71
C ALA A 88 -6.80 5.54 -14.25
N LEU A 89 -5.96 4.50 -14.05
CA LEU A 89 -5.30 4.22 -12.77
C LEU A 89 -3.78 4.38 -12.96
N LEU A 90 -3.18 5.23 -12.13
CA LEU A 90 -1.75 5.37 -11.97
C LEU A 90 -1.33 4.75 -10.64
N VAL A 91 -0.30 3.92 -10.64
CA VAL A 91 0.26 3.32 -9.43
C VAL A 91 1.67 3.85 -9.24
N LEU A 92 1.82 4.80 -8.31
CA LEU A 92 3.11 5.38 -7.95
C LEU A 92 3.85 4.43 -7.00
N LEU A 93 4.65 3.54 -7.58
CA LEU A 93 5.34 2.46 -6.89
C LEU A 93 6.72 2.88 -6.41
N THR A 94 6.73 3.66 -5.33
CA THR A 94 7.94 3.94 -4.54
C THR A 94 8.25 2.80 -3.55
N PRO A 95 9.40 2.80 -2.85
CA PRO A 95 9.63 1.85 -1.75
C PRO A 95 8.57 1.90 -0.64
N ALA A 96 7.99 3.08 -0.35
CA ALA A 96 6.93 3.21 0.64
C ALA A 96 5.62 2.61 0.14
N ALA A 97 5.28 2.87 -1.12
CA ALA A 97 4.10 2.32 -1.77
C ALA A 97 4.20 0.79 -1.97
N ALA A 98 5.37 0.27 -2.33
CA ALA A 98 5.61 -1.15 -2.50
C ALA A 98 5.43 -1.95 -1.19
N ALA A 99 5.64 -1.30 -0.03
CA ALA A 99 5.39 -1.87 1.29
C ALA A 99 3.94 -1.68 1.77
N SER A 100 3.09 -1.00 1.02
CA SER A 100 1.69 -0.72 1.38
C SER A 100 0.75 -1.79 0.82
N PRO A 101 0.05 -2.57 1.67
CA PRO A 101 -0.98 -3.50 1.21
C PRO A 101 -2.09 -2.82 0.40
N TRP A 102 -2.39 -1.56 0.74
CA TRP A 102 -3.45 -0.78 0.11
C TRP A 102 -3.17 -0.47 -1.37
N VAL A 103 -1.94 -0.06 -1.68
CA VAL A 103 -1.53 0.23 -3.07
C VAL A 103 -1.64 -1.02 -3.94
N TRP A 104 -1.27 -2.18 -3.40
CA TRP A 104 -1.38 -3.46 -4.10
C TRP A 104 -2.84 -3.92 -4.25
N LEU A 105 -3.70 -3.64 -3.28
CA LEU A 105 -5.14 -3.88 -3.40
C LEU A 105 -5.75 -3.07 -4.55
N GLU A 106 -5.42 -1.77 -4.64
CA GLU A 106 -5.90 -0.89 -5.70
C GLU A 106 -5.42 -1.37 -7.08
N ALA A 107 -4.12 -1.67 -7.20
CA ALA A 107 -3.54 -2.22 -8.44
C ALA A 107 -4.19 -3.57 -8.82
N GLY A 108 -4.32 -4.47 -7.84
CA GLY A 108 -4.90 -5.80 -8.02
C GLY A 108 -6.37 -5.75 -8.45
N ASN A 109 -7.18 -4.89 -7.83
CA ASN A 109 -8.57 -4.70 -8.20
C ASN A 109 -8.70 -4.22 -9.65
N ARG A 110 -7.83 -3.32 -10.11
CA ARG A 110 -7.83 -2.90 -11.52
C ARG A 110 -7.42 -4.03 -12.46
N LEU A 111 -6.40 -4.82 -12.10
CA LEU A 111 -5.94 -5.95 -12.92
C LEU A 111 -7.01 -7.03 -13.08
N GLY A 112 -7.90 -7.18 -12.10
CA GLY A 112 -9.06 -8.07 -12.18
C GLY A 112 -10.19 -7.59 -13.11
N CYS A 113 -10.17 -6.32 -13.56
CA CYS A 113 -11.20 -5.75 -14.42
C CYS A 113 -10.83 -5.89 -15.90
N ALA A 114 -11.25 -6.98 -16.54
CA ALA A 114 -10.89 -7.30 -17.93
C ALA A 114 -11.42 -6.29 -18.97
N ASP A 115 -12.44 -5.51 -18.64
CA ASP A 115 -13.06 -4.48 -19.49
C ASP A 115 -12.41 -3.09 -19.35
N LYS A 116 -11.43 -2.94 -18.45
CA LYS A 116 -10.78 -1.67 -18.14
C LYS A 116 -9.31 -1.66 -18.58
N THR A 117 -8.80 -0.48 -18.89
CA THR A 117 -7.36 -0.27 -19.07
C THR A 117 -6.64 -0.63 -17.77
N GLY A 118 -5.61 -1.47 -17.87
CA GLY A 118 -4.77 -1.85 -16.73
C GLY A 118 -4.08 -0.66 -16.04
N PRO A 119 -3.52 -0.88 -14.83
CA PRO A 119 -2.74 0.14 -14.14
C PRO A 119 -1.53 0.59 -14.96
N CYS A 120 -1.24 1.88 -14.93
CA CYS A 120 0.05 2.40 -15.36
C CYS A 120 0.98 2.49 -14.14
N PHE A 121 1.97 1.60 -14.09
CA PHE A 121 2.99 1.62 -13.03
C PHE A 121 3.99 2.73 -13.28
N ILE A 122 4.25 3.52 -12.24
CA ILE A 122 5.18 4.64 -12.25
C ILE A 122 6.18 4.42 -11.12
N VAL A 123 7.47 4.53 -11.41
CA VAL A 123 8.55 4.33 -10.43
C VAL A 123 9.45 5.56 -10.37
N PRO A 124 10.12 5.83 -9.24
CA PRO A 124 10.97 7.00 -9.13
C PRO A 124 12.11 7.06 -10.13
N SER A 125 12.74 5.90 -10.39
CA SER A 125 13.94 5.76 -11.23
C SER A 125 14.14 4.32 -11.68
N GLU A 126 15.14 4.09 -12.54
CA GLU A 126 15.51 2.76 -13.04
C GLU A 126 15.76 1.73 -11.93
N ARG A 127 16.28 2.17 -10.78
CA ARG A 127 16.56 1.30 -9.63
C ARG A 127 15.30 0.68 -9.01
N HIS A 128 14.13 1.19 -9.37
CA HIS A 128 12.84 0.83 -8.79
C HIS A 128 11.92 0.13 -9.79
N VAL A 129 12.40 -0.21 -10.99
CA VAL A 129 11.60 -0.83 -12.07
C VAL A 129 11.21 -2.28 -11.77
N SER A 130 11.83 -2.92 -10.77
CA SER A 130 11.52 -4.31 -10.39
C SER A 130 10.12 -4.43 -9.79
N LEU A 131 9.15 -4.75 -10.66
CA LEU A 131 7.78 -5.05 -10.27
C LEU A 131 7.66 -6.47 -9.68
N LEU A 132 6.68 -6.68 -8.81
CA LEU A 132 6.39 -8.00 -8.24
C LEU A 132 5.93 -8.99 -9.32
N ALA A 133 6.14 -10.29 -9.09
CA ALA A 133 5.80 -11.35 -10.05
C ALA A 133 4.40 -11.25 -10.71
N PRO A 134 3.31 -10.91 -9.99
CA PRO A 134 1.98 -10.76 -10.60
C PRO A 134 1.89 -9.68 -11.69
N VAL A 135 2.83 -8.73 -11.68
CA VAL A 135 2.87 -7.58 -12.59
C VAL A 135 4.23 -7.44 -13.28
N ALA A 136 5.12 -8.43 -13.16
CA ALA A 136 6.48 -8.38 -13.70
C ALA A 136 6.53 -8.31 -15.24
N GLY A 137 5.46 -8.72 -15.92
CA GLY A 137 5.31 -8.56 -17.37
C GLY A 137 4.90 -7.15 -17.82
N GLN A 138 4.62 -6.23 -16.89
CA GLN A 138 4.24 -4.86 -17.20
C GLN A 138 5.46 -3.93 -17.18
N ARG A 139 5.42 -2.89 -18.02
CA ARG A 139 6.45 -1.86 -18.04
C ARG A 139 6.08 -0.76 -17.07
N ALA A 140 7.00 -0.41 -16.18
CA ALA A 140 6.89 0.79 -15.37
C ALA A 140 7.49 2.00 -16.10
N LEU A 141 6.87 3.17 -15.94
CA LEU A 141 7.39 4.45 -16.42
C LEU A 141 8.18 5.16 -15.31
N ARG A 142 9.27 5.82 -15.66
CA ARG A 142 10.17 6.46 -14.70
C ARG A 142 9.90 7.95 -14.56
N LEU A 143 9.82 8.43 -13.31
CA LEU A 143 9.68 9.86 -12.99
C LEU A 143 10.93 10.68 -13.30
N ASP A 144 12.11 10.05 -13.33
CA ASP A 144 13.37 10.71 -13.69
C ASP A 144 13.64 10.74 -15.20
N ASN A 145 12.69 10.26 -16.03
CA ASN A 145 12.80 10.24 -17.47
C ASN A 145 11.68 11.07 -18.13
N GLU A 146 12.07 12.18 -18.73
CA GLU A 146 11.14 13.10 -19.41
C GLU A 146 10.34 12.41 -20.53
N GLY A 147 10.99 11.59 -21.36
CA GLY A 147 10.34 10.91 -22.48
C GLY A 147 9.25 9.94 -22.02
N GLU A 148 9.47 9.25 -20.90
CA GLU A 148 8.50 8.34 -20.29
C GLU A 148 7.34 9.10 -19.62
N LEU A 149 7.58 10.28 -19.05
CA LEU A 149 6.51 11.15 -18.56
C LEU A 149 5.67 11.74 -19.69
N LEU A 150 6.26 12.06 -20.84
CA LEU A 150 5.52 12.43 -22.04
C LEU A 150 4.69 11.26 -22.59
N GLU A 151 5.21 10.04 -22.50
CA GLU A 151 4.47 8.82 -22.83
C GLU A 151 3.29 8.60 -21.88
N LEU A 152 3.48 8.82 -20.56
CA LEU A 152 2.42 8.78 -19.56
C LEU A 152 1.27 9.72 -19.90
N VAL A 153 1.58 10.99 -20.22
CA VAL A 153 0.58 11.99 -20.61
C VAL A 153 -0.24 11.50 -21.81
N ARG A 154 0.40 10.93 -22.83
CA ARG A 154 -0.30 10.37 -24.00
C ARG A 154 -1.15 9.15 -23.64
N ALA A 155 -0.65 8.27 -22.76
CA ALA A 155 -1.37 7.07 -22.34
C ALA A 155 -2.63 7.43 -21.53
N VAL A 156 -2.53 8.39 -20.60
CA VAL A 156 -3.68 8.89 -19.85
C VAL A 156 -4.65 9.64 -20.77
N GLY A 157 -4.15 10.49 -21.66
CA GLY A 157 -4.96 11.16 -22.68
C GLY A 157 -5.77 10.18 -23.52
N LYS A 158 -5.16 9.06 -23.96
CA LYS A 158 -5.86 7.99 -24.68
C LYS A 158 -7.00 7.38 -23.85
N SER A 159 -6.75 7.08 -22.57
CA SER A 159 -7.78 6.54 -21.65
C SER A 159 -8.94 7.52 -21.44
N LEU A 160 -8.66 8.82 -21.44
CA LEU A 160 -9.63 9.91 -21.31
C LEU A 160 -10.25 10.37 -22.64
N ARG A 161 -9.79 9.82 -23.77
CA ARG A 161 -10.14 10.27 -25.13
C ARG A 161 -9.89 11.76 -25.34
N GLN A 162 -8.76 12.23 -24.83
CA GLN A 162 -8.34 13.62 -24.88
C GLN A 162 -6.91 13.73 -25.41
N ALA A 163 -6.71 14.64 -26.36
CA ALA A 163 -5.37 14.95 -26.86
C ALA A 163 -4.61 15.81 -25.84
N PRO A 164 -3.32 15.52 -25.58
CA PRO A 164 -2.46 16.43 -24.84
C PRO A 164 -2.39 17.81 -25.50
N ARG A 165 -2.24 18.85 -24.69
CA ARG A 165 -1.87 20.19 -25.12
C ARG A 165 -0.43 20.22 -25.65
N GLU A 166 0.03 21.37 -26.09
CA GLU A 166 1.42 21.55 -26.52
C GLU A 166 2.37 21.37 -25.32
N VAL A 167 3.53 20.75 -25.55
CA VAL A 167 4.49 20.42 -24.47
C VAL A 167 4.91 21.66 -23.67
N LEU A 168 4.97 22.82 -24.33
CA LEU A 168 5.32 24.09 -23.70
C LEU A 168 4.33 24.50 -22.61
N ASP A 169 3.05 24.13 -22.72
CA ASP A 169 2.00 24.53 -21.77
C ASP A 169 2.18 23.87 -20.39
N TYR A 170 2.75 22.67 -20.35
CA TYR A 170 2.94 21.88 -19.13
C TYR A 170 4.41 21.58 -18.81
N ARG A 171 5.34 22.19 -19.55
CA ARG A 171 6.78 22.06 -19.34
C ARG A 171 7.21 22.37 -17.90
N PRO A 172 6.71 23.44 -17.24
CA PRO A 172 7.10 23.74 -15.85
C PRO A 172 6.69 22.64 -14.87
N ALA A 173 5.51 22.03 -15.04
CA ALA A 173 5.05 20.93 -14.21
C ALA A 173 5.88 19.66 -14.44
N LEU A 174 6.24 19.38 -15.71
CA LEU A 174 7.11 18.28 -16.10
C LEU A 174 8.49 18.40 -15.43
N ASP A 175 9.16 19.54 -15.62
CA ASP A 175 10.49 19.79 -15.06
C ASP A 175 10.44 19.76 -13.52
N GLY A 176 9.40 20.32 -12.90
CA GLY A 176 9.20 20.30 -11.46
C GLY A 176 9.04 18.89 -10.89
N LEU A 177 8.31 18.01 -11.58
CA LEU A 177 8.13 16.62 -11.17
C LEU A 177 9.45 15.83 -11.28
N VAL A 178 10.17 15.98 -12.40
CA VAL A 178 11.48 15.34 -12.60
C VAL A 178 12.46 15.76 -11.51
N GLN A 179 12.55 17.07 -11.23
CA GLN A 179 13.41 17.61 -10.17
C GLN A 179 13.01 17.11 -8.78
N SER A 180 11.70 17.05 -8.49
CA SER A 180 11.20 16.56 -7.21
C SER A 180 11.53 15.09 -6.99
N SER A 181 11.32 14.25 -8.01
CA SER A 181 11.71 12.84 -7.99
C SER A 181 13.22 12.69 -7.80
N ALA A 182 14.02 13.40 -8.59
CA ALA A 182 15.48 13.35 -8.51
C ALA A 182 16.00 13.78 -7.13
N LYS A 183 15.37 14.78 -6.49
CA LYS A 183 15.74 15.22 -5.15
C LYS A 183 15.44 14.16 -4.10
N VAL A 184 14.21 13.62 -4.09
CA VAL A 184 13.73 12.65 -3.09
C VAL A 184 14.44 11.30 -3.24
N TYR A 185 14.63 10.84 -4.48
CA TYR A 185 15.20 9.54 -4.83
C TYR A 185 16.61 9.65 -5.44
N SER A 186 17.37 10.69 -5.08
CA SER A 186 18.80 10.76 -5.40
C SER A 186 19.59 9.72 -4.61
N VAL A 187 20.68 9.22 -5.18
CA VAL A 187 21.62 8.30 -4.50
C VAL A 187 22.15 8.93 -3.19
N ALA A 188 22.42 10.23 -3.19
CA ALA A 188 22.85 10.97 -2.00
C ALA A 188 21.73 11.08 -0.95
N GLY A 189 20.50 11.35 -1.38
CA GLY A 189 19.31 11.39 -0.53
C GLY A 189 19.04 10.05 0.16
N GLU A 190 19.15 8.95 -0.59
CA GLU A 190 18.98 7.59 -0.04
C GLU A 190 20.05 7.23 1.00
N LYS A 191 21.34 7.55 0.72
CA LYS A 191 22.43 7.34 1.70
C LYS A 191 22.17 8.13 2.99
N ARG A 192 21.74 9.39 2.86
CA ARG A 192 21.39 10.24 4.01
C ARG A 192 20.20 9.69 4.78
N ALA A 193 19.15 9.23 4.09
CA ALA A 193 17.98 8.63 4.73
C ALA A 193 18.32 7.34 5.48
N ARG A 194 19.15 6.46 4.88
CA ARG A 194 19.66 5.25 5.54
C ARG A 194 20.49 5.59 6.77
N LEU A 195 21.42 6.55 6.65
CA LEU A 195 22.24 7.03 7.76
C LEU A 195 21.38 7.60 8.89
N VAL A 196 20.40 8.47 8.59
CA VAL A 196 19.47 9.01 9.60
C VAL A 196 18.67 7.89 10.26
N SER A 197 18.19 6.90 9.50
CA SER A 197 17.46 5.76 10.07
C SER A 197 18.34 4.88 10.97
N TRP A 198 19.63 4.76 10.64
CA TRP A 198 20.61 4.03 11.44
C TRP A 198 20.96 4.81 12.71
N VAL A 199 21.25 6.11 12.60
CA VAL A 199 21.50 7.00 13.74
C VAL A 199 20.30 7.01 14.69
N LYS A 200 19.07 7.12 14.18
CA LYS A 200 17.86 7.06 15.02
C LYS A 200 17.73 5.73 15.75
N ARG A 201 17.98 4.61 15.09
CA ARG A 201 17.95 3.27 15.71
C ARG A 201 19.05 3.10 16.76
N SER A 202 20.26 3.58 16.48
CA SER A 202 21.41 3.50 17.38
C SER A 202 21.29 4.44 18.59
N ALA A 203 20.79 5.67 18.40
CA ALA A 203 20.54 6.62 19.48
C ALA A 203 19.42 6.15 20.41
N PHE A 204 18.37 5.51 19.87
CA PHE A 204 17.32 4.89 20.68
C PHE A 204 17.87 3.75 21.56
N GLY A 205 18.77 2.93 20.99
CA GLY A 205 19.50 1.91 21.75
C GLY A 205 20.38 2.49 22.85
N LEU A 206 21.10 3.58 22.58
CA LEU A 206 21.98 4.23 23.55
C LEU A 206 21.19 4.91 24.69
N ILE A 207 20.05 5.54 24.39
CA ILE A 207 19.17 6.17 25.40
C ILE A 207 18.56 5.11 26.33
N LEU A 208 18.15 3.95 25.80
CA LEU A 208 17.64 2.85 26.63
C LEU A 208 18.70 2.29 27.57
N VAL A 209 19.95 2.20 27.11
CA VAL A 209 21.09 1.75 27.93
C VAL A 209 21.42 2.76 29.03
N THR A 210 21.44 4.06 28.74
CA THR A 210 21.77 5.10 29.74
C THR A 210 20.66 5.34 30.75
N VAL A 211 19.38 5.27 30.35
CA VAL A 211 18.24 5.29 31.28
C VAL A 211 18.24 4.05 32.18
N GLY A 212 18.55 2.87 31.63
CA GLY A 212 18.73 1.64 32.41
C GLY A 212 19.87 1.73 33.43
N LEU A 213 21.01 2.34 33.05
CA LEU A 213 22.18 2.49 33.93
C LEU A 213 21.98 3.55 35.02
N THR A 214 21.21 4.61 34.75
CA THR A 214 20.94 5.68 35.73
C THR A 214 19.91 5.25 36.77
N LEU A 215 18.91 4.45 36.38
CA LEU A 215 17.93 3.84 37.29
C LEU A 215 18.58 2.85 38.28
N THR A 216 19.61 2.11 37.86
CA THR A 216 20.32 1.16 38.75
C THR A 216 21.29 1.84 39.71
N VAL A 217 21.85 3.01 39.34
CA VAL A 217 22.81 3.74 40.19
C VAL A 217 22.13 4.67 41.20
N TYR A 218 20.97 5.27 40.87
CA TYR A 218 20.31 6.26 41.74
C TYR A 218 19.03 5.78 42.44
N GLY A 219 18.50 4.59 42.12
CA GLY A 219 17.22 4.09 42.65
C GLY A 219 17.29 3.19 43.89
N GLY A 220 18.39 3.19 44.63
CA GLY A 220 18.59 2.33 45.80
C GLY A 220 17.92 2.84 47.08
N SER A 221 16.59 2.69 47.20
CA SER A 221 15.84 2.35 48.44
C SER A 221 14.53 3.12 48.64
N LEU A 222 13.49 2.32 48.98
CA LEU A 222 12.19 2.68 49.55
C LEU A 222 11.16 3.36 48.63
N VAL A 223 10.58 2.56 47.72
CA VAL A 223 9.12 2.45 47.76
C VAL A 223 8.70 0.98 47.61
N ARG A 224 8.11 0.42 48.67
CA ARG A 224 7.20 -0.72 48.54
C ARG A 224 5.92 -0.20 47.88
N HIS A 225 5.94 -0.03 46.57
CA HIS A 225 4.69 -0.12 45.84
C HIS A 225 4.42 -1.61 45.67
N ALA A 226 3.27 -2.05 46.20
CA ALA A 226 2.64 -3.27 45.77
C ALA A 226 2.40 -3.15 44.26
N SER A 227 3.40 -3.57 43.48
CA SER A 227 3.28 -3.67 42.05
C SER A 227 2.47 -4.92 41.79
N SER A 228 1.18 -4.75 41.50
CA SER A 228 0.40 -5.76 40.82
C SER A 228 1.19 -6.16 39.57
N ASN A 229 1.83 -7.33 39.61
CA ASN A 229 2.49 -7.92 38.45
C ASN A 229 1.41 -8.35 37.45
N ALA A 230 0.82 -7.39 36.76
CA ALA A 230 0.28 -7.63 35.43
C ALA A 230 1.47 -7.68 34.47
N ALA A 231 2.24 -8.78 34.56
CA ALA A 231 3.21 -9.13 33.54
C ALA A 231 2.44 -9.35 32.24
N ALA A 232 2.36 -8.32 31.39
CA ALA A 232 1.96 -8.49 30.01
C ALA A 232 3.01 -9.40 29.34
N LYS A 233 2.75 -10.71 29.39
CA LYS A 233 3.54 -11.75 28.72
C LYS A 233 3.39 -11.51 27.23
N GLN A 234 4.33 -10.75 26.66
CA GLN A 234 4.36 -10.38 25.26
C GLN A 234 4.44 -11.66 24.42
N THR A 235 3.40 -11.97 23.65
CA THR A 235 3.48 -13.08 22.70
C THR A 235 4.49 -12.71 21.63
N LEU A 236 5.52 -13.54 21.47
CA LEU A 236 6.51 -13.36 20.41
C LEU A 236 5.99 -14.04 19.14
N TYR A 237 5.59 -13.25 18.15
CA TYR A 237 5.30 -13.76 16.81
C TYR A 237 6.59 -13.96 16.00
N GLU A 238 6.64 -15.06 15.28
CA GLU A 238 7.72 -15.41 14.36
C GLU A 238 7.27 -15.07 12.93
N TYR A 239 7.64 -13.88 12.45
CA TYR A 239 7.35 -13.42 11.10
C TYR A 239 8.21 -14.15 10.07
N GLY A 240 7.61 -14.51 8.93
CA GLY A 240 8.29 -15.24 7.87
C GLY A 240 8.53 -16.72 8.19
N VAL A 241 7.83 -17.28 9.17
CA VAL A 241 8.05 -18.66 9.64
C VAL A 241 6.76 -19.46 9.55
N ASN A 242 6.84 -20.60 8.85
CA ASN A 242 5.84 -21.64 8.78
C ASN A 242 6.24 -22.81 9.69
N LEU A 243 5.27 -23.45 10.34
CA LEU A 243 5.42 -24.70 11.07
C LEU A 243 4.73 -25.84 10.29
N PRO A 244 5.33 -26.37 9.21
CA PRO A 244 4.68 -27.34 8.33
C PRO A 244 4.36 -28.66 9.04
N GLY A 245 3.14 -29.16 8.85
CA GLY A 245 2.63 -30.36 9.51
C GLY A 245 2.04 -30.07 10.89
N GLY A 246 1.73 -31.12 11.67
CA GLY A 246 1.15 -30.99 13.01
C GLY A 246 -0.25 -30.35 13.02
N ASP A 247 -0.95 -30.30 11.89
CA ASP A 247 -2.21 -29.59 11.74
C ASP A 247 -3.33 -30.22 12.59
N LEU A 248 -3.90 -29.40 13.46
CA LEU A 248 -5.08 -29.70 14.28
C LEU A 248 -6.35 -29.21 13.58
N LYS A 249 -6.33 -27.97 13.08
CA LYS A 249 -7.50 -27.34 12.45
C LYS A 249 -7.08 -26.27 11.45
N LYS A 250 -7.77 -26.21 10.32
CA LYS A 250 -7.68 -25.12 9.33
C LYS A 250 -8.86 -24.16 9.53
N LEU A 251 -8.59 -22.88 9.63
CA LEU A 251 -9.59 -21.81 9.73
C LEU A 251 -9.35 -20.79 8.62
N VAL A 252 -10.42 -20.35 7.96
CA VAL A 252 -10.37 -19.24 7.00
C VAL A 252 -10.95 -18.02 7.69
N MET A 253 -10.20 -16.92 7.75
CA MET A 253 -10.53 -15.74 8.56
C MET A 253 -10.17 -14.43 7.87
N ASP A 254 -10.84 -13.35 8.27
CA ASP A 254 -10.62 -12.01 7.73
C ASP A 254 -9.51 -11.24 8.49
N GLY A 255 -9.16 -11.67 9.71
CA GLY A 255 -8.18 -11.01 10.57
C GLY A 255 -6.73 -11.48 10.43
N GLY A 256 -5.88 -10.88 11.27
CA GLY A 256 -4.45 -11.11 11.35
C GLY A 256 -4.03 -12.29 12.24
N PRO A 257 -2.72 -12.48 12.47
CA PRO A 257 -2.16 -13.52 13.34
C PRO A 257 -2.76 -13.59 14.75
N GLU A 258 -3.30 -12.49 15.26
CA GLU A 258 -3.91 -12.30 16.57
C GLU A 258 -5.23 -13.08 16.73
N GLU A 259 -5.98 -13.20 15.64
CA GLU A 259 -7.20 -14.01 15.60
C GLU A 259 -6.85 -15.50 15.60
N CYS A 260 -5.78 -15.86 14.91
CA CYS A 260 -5.22 -17.21 14.91
C CYS A 260 -4.66 -17.60 16.30
N GLU A 261 -4.04 -16.64 17.00
CA GLU A 261 -3.64 -16.79 18.40
C GLU A 261 -4.85 -17.01 19.31
N THR A 262 -5.89 -16.19 19.17
CA THR A 262 -7.14 -16.31 19.94
C THR A 262 -7.79 -17.68 19.74
N ALA A 263 -7.87 -18.14 18.49
CA ALA A 263 -8.38 -19.46 18.17
C ALA A 263 -7.51 -20.59 18.76
N CYS A 264 -6.19 -20.45 18.74
CA CYS A 264 -5.28 -21.42 19.37
C CYS A 264 -5.43 -21.45 20.90
N ASN A 265 -5.61 -20.28 21.54
CA ASN A 265 -5.80 -20.19 22.98
C ASN A 265 -7.12 -20.84 23.42
N ALA A 266 -8.19 -20.67 22.64
CA ALA A 266 -9.49 -21.28 22.88
C ALA A 266 -9.51 -22.80 22.62
N GLU A 267 -8.62 -23.32 21.79
CA GLU A 267 -8.55 -24.74 21.44
C GLU A 267 -7.62 -25.51 22.39
N ALA A 268 -8.18 -26.40 23.21
CA ALA A 268 -7.46 -27.12 24.26
C ALA A 268 -6.21 -27.85 23.73
N GLN A 269 -6.30 -28.49 22.56
CA GLN A 269 -5.23 -29.29 21.98
C GLN A 269 -4.18 -28.48 21.19
N CYS A 270 -4.42 -27.19 20.97
CA CYS A 270 -3.49 -26.32 20.25
C CYS A 270 -2.23 -26.04 21.09
N GLN A 271 -1.08 -25.99 20.44
CA GLN A 271 0.23 -25.67 21.04
C GLN A 271 0.92 -24.52 20.29
N ALA A 272 0.66 -24.42 18.99
CA ALA A 272 1.16 -23.34 18.13
C ALA A 272 0.18 -23.09 16.99
N PHE A 273 0.40 -22.03 16.24
CA PHE A 273 -0.35 -21.76 15.03
C PHE A 273 0.56 -21.20 13.95
N THR A 274 0.13 -21.34 12.69
CA THR A 274 0.70 -20.59 11.56
C THR A 274 -0.44 -19.87 10.86
N TRP A 275 -0.42 -18.54 10.93
CA TRP A 275 -1.23 -17.68 10.11
C TRP A 275 -0.55 -17.50 8.75
N VAL A 276 -1.30 -17.76 7.69
CA VAL A 276 -0.89 -17.55 6.31
C VAL A 276 -1.69 -16.36 5.81
N GLN A 277 -0.98 -15.37 5.28
CA GLN A 277 -1.63 -14.15 4.81
C GLN A 277 -2.63 -14.45 3.68
N PRO A 278 -3.62 -13.56 3.47
CA PRO A 278 -4.53 -13.65 2.33
C PRO A 278 -3.78 -13.79 1.00
N TRP A 279 -4.44 -14.39 0.02
CA TRP A 279 -3.99 -14.60 -1.37
C TRP A 279 -2.90 -15.67 -1.58
N VAL A 280 -2.36 -16.27 -0.51
CA VAL A 280 -1.36 -17.34 -0.64
C VAL A 280 -2.02 -18.71 -0.75
N GLN A 281 -2.99 -18.99 0.11
CA GLN A 281 -3.71 -20.27 0.15
C GLN A 281 -5.21 -20.13 -0.10
N ASP A 282 -5.78 -18.96 0.16
CA ASP A 282 -7.19 -18.61 -0.05
C ASP A 282 -7.30 -17.08 -0.27
N LEU A 283 -8.46 -16.57 -0.69
CA LEU A 283 -8.72 -15.13 -0.81
C LEU A 283 -8.67 -14.42 0.56
N LYS A 284 -8.99 -15.17 1.61
CA LYS A 284 -8.92 -14.76 3.02
C LYS A 284 -7.69 -15.38 3.69
N ALA A 285 -7.33 -14.91 4.88
CA ALA A 285 -6.21 -15.48 5.62
C ALA A 285 -6.53 -16.92 6.04
N VAL A 286 -5.51 -17.78 6.06
CA VAL A 286 -5.64 -19.17 6.49
C VAL A 286 -4.84 -19.38 7.77
N CYS A 287 -5.51 -19.78 8.83
CA CYS A 287 -4.90 -20.13 10.10
C CYS A 287 -4.83 -21.65 10.25
N TRP A 288 -3.62 -22.15 10.49
CA TRP A 288 -3.36 -23.54 10.82
C TRP A 288 -3.05 -23.66 12.30
N LEU A 289 -3.99 -24.20 13.08
CA LEU A 289 -3.74 -24.56 14.47
C LEU A 289 -2.89 -25.84 14.50
N LYS A 290 -1.91 -25.89 15.38
CA LYS A 290 -0.92 -26.97 15.47
C LYS A 290 -1.03 -27.68 16.81
N LYS A 291 -1.03 -29.01 16.81
CA LYS A 291 -0.98 -29.84 18.02
C LYS A 291 0.46 -30.22 18.38
N SER A 292 0.63 -30.90 19.51
CA SER A 292 1.92 -31.46 19.92
C SER A 292 2.32 -32.69 19.05
N PRO A 293 3.60 -32.88 18.72
CA PRO A 293 4.71 -31.95 18.91
C PRO A 293 4.63 -30.78 17.93
N VAL A 294 5.08 -29.59 18.36
CA VAL A 294 5.15 -28.43 17.47
C VAL A 294 6.18 -28.71 16.37
N PRO A 295 5.83 -28.55 15.07
CA PRO A 295 6.74 -28.84 13.97
C PRO A 295 8.00 -27.97 13.93
N ALA A 296 8.98 -28.39 13.13
CA ALA A 296 10.18 -27.60 12.87
C ALA A 296 9.86 -26.30 12.12
N ARG A 297 10.65 -25.26 12.37
CA ARG A 297 10.52 -23.95 11.71
C ARG A 297 11.00 -24.03 10.26
N GLN A 298 10.22 -23.47 9.35
CA GLN A 298 10.57 -23.33 7.94
C GLN A 298 10.38 -21.87 7.51
N GLN A 299 11.36 -21.30 6.81
CA GLN A 299 11.25 -19.95 6.26
C GLN A 299 10.17 -19.90 5.18
N SER A 300 9.20 -19.00 5.33
CA SER A 300 8.11 -18.74 4.40
C SER A 300 7.65 -17.28 4.56
N PRO A 301 8.02 -16.38 3.63
CA PRO A 301 7.84 -14.92 3.75
C PRO A 301 6.41 -14.43 3.99
N HIS A 302 5.42 -15.29 3.80
CA HIS A 302 4.00 -14.96 3.82
C HIS A 302 3.25 -15.60 5.00
N THR A 303 3.98 -15.96 6.04
CA THR A 303 3.45 -16.66 7.20
C THR A 303 3.93 -16.00 8.49
N VAL A 304 3.10 -16.07 9.52
CA VAL A 304 3.43 -15.67 10.88
C VAL A 304 3.04 -16.81 11.79
N SER A 305 4.01 -17.33 12.55
CA SER A 305 3.73 -18.37 13.53
C SER A 305 3.75 -17.83 14.95
N GLY A 306 2.97 -18.46 15.82
CA GLY A 306 2.91 -18.14 17.25
C GLY A 306 2.60 -19.36 18.10
N PHE A 307 2.70 -19.19 19.42
CA PHE A 307 2.56 -20.28 20.39
C PHE A 307 1.38 -20.01 21.32
N LYS A 308 0.73 -21.07 21.78
CA LYS A 308 -0.38 -20.97 22.72
C LYS A 308 0.08 -20.25 23.99
N LYS A 309 -0.70 -19.28 24.45
CA LYS A 309 -0.47 -18.62 25.74
C LYS A 309 -0.73 -19.62 26.85
N LEU A 310 0.26 -19.80 27.73
CA LEU A 310 0.04 -20.53 28.98
C LEU A 310 -0.95 -19.74 29.84
N PRO A 311 -1.93 -20.41 30.49
CA PRO A 311 -2.82 -19.75 31.43
C PRO A 311 -2.00 -19.04 32.51
N VAL A 312 -2.38 -17.80 32.83
CA VAL A 312 -1.83 -17.07 33.97
C VAL A 312 -2.53 -17.63 35.19
N ASN A 313 -1.78 -18.28 36.08
CA ASN A 313 -2.32 -18.66 37.39
C ASN A 313 -2.50 -17.35 38.18
N GLU A 314 -3.75 -16.97 38.43
CA GLU A 314 -4.10 -15.91 39.41
C GLU A 314 -3.88 -16.40 40.84
#